data_AF-A0A530AEX7-F1
#
_entry.id   AF-A0A530AEX7-F1
#
_cell.length_a   1.000
_cell.length_b   1.000
_cell.length_c   1.000
_cell.angle_alpha   90.00
_cell.angle_beta   90.00
_cell.angle_gamma   90.00
#
_symmetry.space_group_name_H-M   'P 1'
#
loop_
_entity.id
_entity.type
_entity.pdbx_description
1 polymer ?
#
loop_
_entity_poly.entity_id
_entity_poly.type
_entity_poly.pdbx_seq_one_letter_code
_entity_poly.pdbx_strand_id
1 'polypeptide(L)' 'MTTTVRNPLSALKSRLGAACAATALLVAAGGAEAADLNALIWCDHSDPALLEPFEKANDVKVNVK' A
#
# COMPACT_ATOMS: atom_id res chain seq x y z
N MET A 1 -21.52 46.46 -8.25
CA MET A 1 -21.20 45.01 -8.23
C MET A 1 -20.03 44.78 -9.18
N THR A 2 -18.80 44.77 -8.68
CA THR A 2 -17.60 44.55 -9.50
C THR A 2 -17.21 43.08 -9.41
N THR A 3 -17.38 42.36 -10.52
CA THR A 3 -17.01 40.95 -10.62
C THR A 3 -15.48 40.84 -10.74
N THR A 4 -14.81 40.39 -9.68
CA THR A 4 -13.37 40.10 -9.69
C THR A 4 -13.10 38.96 -10.68
N VAL A 5 -12.52 39.28 -11.84
CA VAL A 5 -12.03 38.28 -12.80
C VAL A 5 -10.81 37.61 -12.16
N ARG A 6 -10.96 36.34 -11.75
CA ARG A 6 -9.86 35.56 -11.17
C ARG A 6 -8.86 35.21 -12.27
N ASN A 7 -7.57 35.42 -12.01
CA ASN A 7 -6.48 35.10 -12.93
C ASN A 7 -6.50 33.60 -13.29
N PRO A 8 -6.60 33.20 -14.57
CA PRO A 8 -6.65 31.79 -14.95
C PRO A 8 -5.37 31.03 -14.58
N LEU A 9 -4.24 31.72 -14.51
CA LEU A 9 -2.96 31.13 -14.13
C LEU A 9 -2.89 30.76 -12.64
N SER A 10 -3.56 31.50 -11.76
CA SER A 10 -3.63 31.14 -10.33
C SER A 10 -4.56 29.96 -10.09
N ALA A 11 -5.65 29.89 -10.85
CA ALA A 11 -6.55 28.73 -10.85
C ALA A 11 -5.83 27.46 -11.34
N LEU A 12 -4.99 27.55 -12.38
CA LEU A 12 -4.22 26.42 -12.89
C LEU A 12 -3.15 25.94 -11.90
N LYS A 13 -2.40 26.86 -11.29
CA LYS A 13 -1.39 26.52 -10.25
C LYS A 13 -2.02 25.86 -9.02
N SER A 14 -3.17 26.37 -8.57
CA SER A 14 -3.89 25.79 -7.43
C SER A 14 -4.40 24.37 -7.74
N ARG A 15 -4.89 24.13 -8.96
CA ARG A 15 -5.35 22.80 -9.39
C ARG A 15 -4.20 21.80 -9.53
N LEU A 16 -3.07 22.25 -10.06
CA LEU A 16 -1.88 21.40 -10.19
C LEU A 16 -1.30 21.01 -8.84
N GLY A 17 -1.23 21.95 -7.89
CA GLY A 17 -0.82 21.66 -6.50
C GLY A 17 -1.75 20.68 -5.80
N ALA A 18 -3.07 20.84 -5.96
CA ALA A 18 -4.06 19.91 -5.42
C ALA A 18 -3.95 18.50 -6.03
N ALA A 19 -3.70 18.41 -7.35
CA ALA A 19 -3.51 17.14 -8.04
C ALA A 19 -2.26 16.40 -7.54
N CYS A 20 -1.11 17.10 -7.40
CA CYS A 20 0.10 16.50 -6.87
C CYS A 20 -0.06 16.00 -5.43
N ALA A 21 -0.76 16.76 -4.57
CA ALA A 21 -1.03 16.35 -3.20
C ALA A 21 -1.93 15.10 -3.14
N ALA A 22 -2.96 15.03 -3.99
CA ALA A 22 -3.84 13.86 -4.08
C ALA A 22 -3.09 12.61 -4.56
N THR A 23 -2.19 12.73 -5.55
CA THR A 23 -1.37 11.60 -6.01
C THR A 23 -0.39 11.12 -4.93
N ALA A 24 0.22 12.04 -4.17
CA ALA A 24 1.12 11.68 -3.08
C ALA A 24 0.40 10.89 -1.96
N LEU A 25 -0.84 11.27 -1.65
CA LEU A 25 -1.69 10.54 -0.69
C LEU A 25 -2.04 9.13 -1.18
N LEU A 26 -2.30 8.94 -2.48
CA LEU A 26 -2.59 7.63 -3.06
C LEU A 26 -1.38 6.70 -3.04
N VAL A 27 -0.17 7.22 -3.28
CA VAL A 27 1.07 6.43 -3.21
C VAL A 27 1.42 6.08 -1.76
N ALA A 28 1.21 6.99 -0.82
CA ALA A 28 1.43 6.74 0.60
C ALA A 28 0.41 5.78 1.22
N ALA A 29 -0.75 5.61 0.60
CA ALA A 29 -1.81 4.70 1.04
C ALA A 29 -1.66 3.26 0.50
N GLY A 30 -0.64 2.98 -0.33
CA GLY A 30 -0.29 1.62 -0.71
C GLY A 30 0.26 0.87 0.51
N GLY A 31 -0.60 0.13 1.20
CA GLY A 31 -0.19 -0.79 2.24
C GLY A 31 0.73 -1.86 1.66
N ALA A 32 1.73 -2.29 2.43
CA ALA A 32 2.36 -3.57 2.17
C ALA A 32 1.27 -4.63 2.44
N GLU A 33 0.65 -5.13 1.37
CA GLU A 33 -0.29 -6.24 1.46
C GLU A 33 0.43 -7.41 2.15
N ALA A 34 -0.22 -8.03 3.15
CA ALA A 34 0.28 -9.25 3.76
C ALA A 34 0.44 -10.29 2.65
N ALA A 35 1.68 -10.55 2.24
CA ALA A 35 1.96 -11.47 1.17
C ALA A 35 1.80 -12.91 1.69
N ASP A 36 0.89 -13.67 1.08
CA ASP A 36 0.81 -15.12 1.31
C ASP A 36 2.10 -15.80 0.81
N LEU A 37 2.85 -16.40 1.72
CA LEU A 37 4.07 -17.13 1.39
C LEU A 37 3.72 -18.57 1.03
N ASN A 38 4.20 -19.07 -0.11
CA ASN A 38 4.00 -20.46 -0.52
C ASN A 38 5.33 -21.22 -0.40
N ALA A 39 5.33 -22.32 0.36
CA ALA A 39 6.50 -23.17 0.56
C ALA A 39 6.25 -24.56 -0.03
N LEU A 40 7.12 -24.99 -0.95
CA LEU A 40 7.16 -26.38 -1.42
C LEU A 40 8.09 -27.15 -0.49
N ILE A 41 7.51 -28.00 0.34
CA ILE A 41 8.25 -28.74 1.37
C ILE A 41 8.18 -30.22 1.05
N TRP A 42 9.32 -30.91 1.10
CA TRP A 42 9.33 -32.36 0.96
C TRP A 42 8.53 -33.01 2.10
N CYS A 43 7.86 -34.12 1.80
CA CYS A 43 6.89 -34.76 2.69
C CYS A 43 7.37 -34.79 4.14
N ASP A 44 6.51 -34.31 5.05
CA ASP A 44 6.66 -34.36 6.51
C ASP A 44 7.82 -33.54 7.12
N HIS A 45 8.36 -32.55 6.39
CA HIS A 45 9.39 -31.62 6.91
C HIS A 45 8.84 -30.22 7.26
N SER A 46 7.53 -30.09 7.45
CA SER A 46 6.91 -28.85 7.94
C SER A 46 6.40 -29.04 9.37
N ASP A 47 7.05 -28.42 10.35
CA ASP A 47 6.55 -28.37 11.72
C ASP A 47 5.72 -27.09 11.92
N PRO A 48 4.40 -27.20 12.21
CA PRO A 48 3.54 -26.05 12.51
C PRO A 48 4.07 -25.16 13.64
N ALA A 49 4.75 -25.74 14.64
CA ALA A 49 5.30 -25.01 15.78
C ALA A 49 6.45 -24.06 15.37
N LEU A 50 7.08 -24.30 14.21
CA LEU A 50 8.12 -23.43 13.65
C LEU A 50 7.55 -22.36 12.72
N LEU A 51 6.42 -22.63 12.07
CA LEU A 51 5.76 -21.68 11.17
C LEU A 51 4.97 -20.62 11.93
N GLU A 52 4.29 -20.97 13.02
CA GLU A 52 3.45 -20.04 13.78
C GLU A 52 4.21 -18.80 14.31
N PRO A 53 5.43 -18.92 14.90
CA PRO A 53 6.19 -17.75 15.33
C PRO A 53 6.57 -16.83 14.16
N PHE A 54 6.88 -17.40 12.99
CA PHE A 54 7.23 -16.65 11.79
C PHE A 54 6.02 -15.89 11.22
N GLU A 55 4.87 -16.55 11.14
CA GLU A 55 3.61 -15.94 10.67
C GLU A 55 3.24 -14.72 11.52
N LYS A 56 3.30 -14.85 12.85
CA LYS A 56 2.99 -13.76 13.79
C LYS A 56 3.99 -12.61 13.72
N ALA A 57 5.27 -12.90 13.55
CA ALA A 57 6.32 -11.88 13.53
C ALA A 57 6.27 -11.01 12.27
N ASN A 58 5.75 -11.54 11.16
CA ASN A 58 5.75 -10.86 9.87
C ASN A 58 4.34 -10.51 9.37
N ASP A 59 3.29 -10.86 10.11
CA ASP A 59 1.89 -10.69 9.72
C ASP A 59 1.59 -11.32 8.35
N VAL A 60 2.01 -12.57 8.17
CA VAL A 60 1.86 -13.35 6.91
C VAL A 60 1.32 -14.76 7.19
N LYS A 61 0.75 -15.40 6.16
CA LYS A 61 0.39 -16.82 6.19
C LYS A 61 1.34 -17.66 5.33
N VAL A 62 1.80 -18.79 5.86
CA VAL A 62 2.59 -19.78 5.10
C VAL A 62 1.66 -20.90 4.63
N ASN A 63 1.61 -21.07 3.31
CA ASN A 63 0.91 -22.15 2.63
C ASN A 63 1.92 -23.25 2.27
N VAL A 64 1.82 -24.40 2.92
CA VAL A 64 2.64 -25.58 2.61
C VAL A 64 1.93 -26.40 1.53
N LYS A 65 2.65 -26.76 0.46
CA LYS A 65 2.15 -27.57 -0.66
C LYS A 65 3.05 -28.76 -0.92
#